data_AF-A0A7S2W6Z6-F1
#
_entry.id   AF-A0A7S2W6Z6-F1
#
_cell.length_a   1.000
_cell.length_b   1.000
_cell.length_c   1.000
_cell.angle_alpha   90.00
_cell.angle_beta   90.00
_cell.angle_gamma   90.00
#
_symmetry.space_group_name_H-M   'P 1'
#
loop_
_entity.id
_entity.type
_entity.pdbx_description
1 polymer ?
#
loop_
_entity_poly.entity_id
_entity_poly.type
_entity_poly.pdbx_seq_one_letter_code
_entity_poly.pdbx_strand_id
1 'polypeptide(L)'
;MGLVEFLQGIMFTILPLLSIIALWIGSLYDQRFANIVYKLHLLRLGLTHMLFSKDRKWEKQPDSESVKAEETKEIIFIRHGESKWNLVFNKGFGTDFPGRLGHALLEEAKESITLDSVFVDSPLSDEGCEQAQGLKKFIEDGSEGTSAILKGMEGESVIVSSNLRRALSTCTIGLWERLQRTQEKIHILSCLQEVTFNIDGVALAKPHGYPELAHEELHGFGMTKENFKPERYYNAQANEGDKPVNSHGIDRIKEFAAWCFERDEPTIIAAGHSLYFRYFF
;
A
#
# COMPACT_ATOMS: atom_id res chain seq x y z
N MET A 1 45.85 -2.00 -24.98
CA MET A 1 44.59 -1.32 -24.63
C MET A 1 44.70 0.11 -25.16
N GLY A 2 43.91 0.45 -26.17
CA GLY A 2 43.93 1.77 -26.80
C GLY A 2 43.32 2.85 -25.89
N LEU A 3 43.67 4.12 -26.11
CA LEU A 3 43.13 5.26 -25.36
C LEU A 3 41.59 5.28 -25.36
N VAL A 4 40.95 4.82 -26.44
CA VAL A 4 39.49 4.71 -26.58
C VAL A 4 38.91 3.65 -25.63
N GLU A 5 39.53 2.47 -25.54
CA GLU A 5 39.09 1.38 -24.65
C GLU A 5 39.26 1.76 -23.18
N PHE A 6 40.33 2.51 -22.85
CA PHE A 6 40.57 3.06 -21.53
C PHE A 6 39.52 4.13 -21.14
N LEU A 7 39.22 5.07 -22.06
CA LEU A 7 38.20 6.09 -21.83
C LEU A 7 36.79 5.50 -21.73
N GLN A 8 36.47 4.49 -22.55
CA GLN A 8 35.23 3.71 -22.43
C GLN A 8 35.19 3.01 -21.06
N GLY A 9 36.28 2.37 -20.64
CA GLY A 9 36.39 1.75 -19.32
C GLY A 9 36.08 2.72 -18.19
N ILE A 10 36.67 3.92 -18.19
CA ILE A 10 36.40 4.99 -17.21
C ILE A 10 34.93 5.43 -17.27
N MET A 11 34.40 5.66 -18.46
CA MET A 11 33.03 6.14 -18.66
C MET A 11 31.99 5.15 -18.16
N PHE A 12 32.22 3.84 -18.31
CA PHE A 12 31.28 2.80 -17.89
C PHE A 12 31.46 2.31 -16.45
N THR A 13 32.58 2.63 -15.78
CA THR A 13 32.85 2.15 -14.41
C THR A 13 32.99 3.27 -13.39
N ILE A 14 33.81 4.28 -13.66
CA ILE A 14 34.13 5.34 -12.71
C ILE A 14 33.01 6.39 -12.66
N LEU A 15 32.49 6.83 -13.81
CA LEU A 15 31.43 7.85 -13.83
C LEU A 15 30.14 7.39 -13.12
N PRO A 16 29.62 6.17 -13.30
CA PRO A 16 28.46 5.70 -12.55
C PRO A 16 28.72 5.65 -11.05
N LEU A 17 29.92 5.20 -10.63
CA LEU A 17 30.30 5.16 -9.22
C LEU A 17 30.36 6.58 -8.62
N LEU A 18 30.97 7.54 -9.31
CA LEU A 18 31.00 8.94 -8.89
C LEU A 18 29.59 9.53 -8.81
N SER A 19 28.71 9.21 -9.75
CA SER A 19 27.31 9.65 -9.72
C SER A 19 26.55 9.08 -8.52
N ILE A 20 26.76 7.80 -8.18
CA ILE A 20 26.17 7.18 -6.99
C ILE A 20 26.69 7.84 -5.72
N ILE A 21 28.00 8.08 -5.62
CA ILE A 21 28.60 8.78 -4.47
C ILE A 21 28.06 10.21 -4.36
N ALA A 22 27.98 10.94 -5.46
CA ALA A 22 27.45 12.30 -5.49
C ALA A 22 25.96 12.33 -5.08
N LEU A 23 25.16 11.39 -5.56
CA LEU A 23 23.76 11.24 -5.17
C LEU A 23 23.63 10.94 -3.66
N TRP A 24 24.46 10.04 -3.15
CA TRP A 24 24.49 9.70 -1.73
C TRP A 24 24.92 10.90 -0.86
N ILE A 25 25.98 11.62 -1.23
CA ILE A 25 26.39 12.84 -0.54
C ILE A 25 25.27 13.89 -0.60
N GLY A 26 24.66 14.11 -1.77
CA GLY A 26 23.54 15.02 -1.95
C GLY A 26 22.35 14.68 -1.04
N SER A 27 22.08 13.39 -0.82
CA SER A 27 21.00 12.94 0.07
C SER A 27 21.19 13.33 1.54
N LEU A 28 22.42 13.65 1.96
CA LEU A 28 22.70 14.12 3.32
C LEU A 28 22.33 15.60 3.52
N TYR A 29 22.14 16.36 2.43
CA TYR A 29 21.94 17.81 2.49
C TYR A 29 20.63 18.29 1.87
N ASP A 30 19.99 17.50 0.99
CA ASP A 30 18.76 17.90 0.31
C ASP A 30 17.75 16.73 0.24
N GLN A 31 16.54 17.01 0.71
CA GLN A 31 15.46 16.02 0.81
C GLN A 31 15.10 15.40 -0.54
N ARG A 32 15.24 16.14 -1.66
CA ARG A 32 14.95 15.61 -3.00
C ARG A 32 15.91 14.49 -3.38
N PHE A 33 17.18 14.64 -3.05
CA PHE A 33 18.18 13.60 -3.26
C PHE A 33 17.96 12.42 -2.30
N ALA A 34 17.56 12.70 -1.05
CA ALA A 34 17.16 11.65 -0.11
C ALA A 34 15.97 10.82 -0.61
N ASN A 35 14.98 11.47 -1.23
CA ASN A 35 13.84 10.80 -1.84
C ASN A 35 14.28 9.87 -2.99
N ILE A 36 15.16 10.34 -3.88
CA ILE A 36 15.70 9.51 -4.97
C ILE A 36 16.41 8.27 -4.40
N VAL A 37 17.33 8.45 -3.44
CA VAL A 37 18.08 7.33 -2.83
C VAL A 37 17.13 6.34 -2.16
N TYR A 38 16.11 6.84 -1.46
CA TYR A 38 15.11 6.00 -0.81
C TYR A 38 14.26 5.23 -1.84
N LYS A 39 13.78 5.86 -2.91
CA LYS A 39 13.05 5.15 -3.98
C LYS A 39 13.90 4.11 -4.68
N LEU A 40 15.19 4.38 -4.92
CA LEU A 40 16.12 3.38 -5.47
C LEU A 40 16.28 2.18 -4.53
N HIS A 41 16.30 2.42 -3.21
CA HIS A 41 16.30 1.35 -2.22
C HIS A 41 15.03 0.50 -2.29
N LEU A 42 13.85 1.12 -2.37
CA LEU A 42 12.57 0.42 -2.48
C LEU A 42 12.43 -0.34 -3.80
N LEU A 43 12.90 0.24 -4.92
CA LEU A 43 12.96 -0.47 -6.21
C LEU A 43 13.88 -1.69 -6.12
N ARG A 44 15.04 -1.57 -5.47
CA ARG A 44 15.92 -2.72 -5.22
C ARG A 44 15.21 -3.79 -4.40
N LEU A 45 14.48 -3.39 -3.36
CA LEU A 45 13.71 -4.31 -2.51
C LEU A 45 12.60 -5.02 -3.33
N GLY A 46 11.83 -4.28 -4.11
CA GLY A 46 10.79 -4.81 -4.98
C GLY A 46 11.33 -5.79 -6.04
N LEU A 47 12.45 -5.45 -6.68
CA LEU A 47 13.13 -6.37 -7.61
C LEU A 47 13.63 -7.63 -6.89
N THR A 48 14.13 -7.49 -5.66
CA THR A 48 14.56 -8.64 -4.85
C THR A 48 13.38 -9.54 -4.50
N HIS A 49 12.21 -8.96 -4.17
CA HIS A 49 10.97 -9.71 -3.99
C HIS A 49 10.56 -10.43 -5.28
N MET A 50 10.54 -9.76 -6.42
CA MET A 50 10.18 -10.40 -7.70
C MET A 50 11.03 -11.63 -8.02
N LEU A 51 12.33 -11.58 -7.69
CA LEU A 51 13.28 -12.65 -8.00
C LEU A 51 13.30 -13.77 -6.96
N PHE A 52 13.14 -13.45 -5.67
CA PHE A 52 13.46 -14.37 -4.58
C PHE A 52 12.34 -14.60 -3.57
N SER A 53 11.18 -13.96 -3.74
CA SER A 53 10.08 -14.06 -2.77
C SER A 53 9.57 -15.49 -2.57
N LYS A 54 9.28 -15.81 -1.32
CA LYS A 54 8.57 -17.04 -0.91
C LYS A 54 7.13 -16.76 -0.50
N ASP A 55 6.63 -15.56 -0.79
CA ASP A 55 5.38 -15.04 -0.26
C ASP A 55 4.12 -15.77 -0.77
N ARG A 56 4.25 -16.82 -1.59
CA ARG A 56 3.14 -17.72 -1.99
C ARG A 56 3.43 -19.21 -1.74
N LYS A 57 4.44 -19.52 -0.92
CA LYS A 57 4.94 -20.88 -0.69
C LYS A 57 4.70 -21.33 0.74
N TRP A 58 3.63 -22.08 0.98
CA TRP A 58 3.38 -22.77 2.26
C TRP A 58 2.49 -23.98 2.03
N GLU A 59 2.38 -24.83 3.04
CA GLU A 59 1.51 -26.00 3.02
C GLU A 59 0.03 -25.60 3.10
N LYS A 60 -0.84 -26.38 2.44
CA LYS A 60 -2.29 -26.15 2.52
C LYS A 60 -2.73 -26.19 3.99
N GLN A 61 -3.48 -25.18 4.43
CA GLN A 61 -4.04 -25.16 5.77
C GLN A 61 -5.25 -26.11 5.87
N PRO A 62 -5.60 -26.60 7.08
CA PRO A 62 -6.78 -27.44 7.29
C PRO A 62 -8.07 -26.76 6.83
N ASP A 63 -9.02 -27.53 6.32
CA ASP A 63 -10.34 -27.01 5.93
C ASP A 63 -11.14 -26.62 7.19
N SER A 64 -11.87 -25.51 7.15
CA SER A 64 -12.55 -24.91 8.32
C SER A 64 -13.57 -25.83 8.99
N GLU A 65 -14.21 -26.72 8.22
CA GLU A 65 -15.18 -27.71 8.73
C GLU A 65 -14.59 -28.67 9.77
N SER A 66 -13.26 -28.81 9.80
CA SER A 66 -12.55 -29.69 10.72
C SER A 66 -12.26 -29.06 12.10
N VAL A 67 -12.58 -27.78 12.29
CA VAL A 67 -12.21 -27.01 13.49
C VAL A 67 -13.47 -26.51 14.21
N LYS A 68 -13.53 -26.70 15.53
CA LYS A 68 -14.56 -26.07 16.38
C LYS A 68 -14.07 -24.69 16.82
N ALA A 69 -14.85 -23.66 16.55
CA ALA A 69 -14.58 -22.31 17.03
C ALA A 69 -14.99 -22.17 18.50
N GLU A 70 -14.06 -21.71 19.34
CA GLU A 70 -14.33 -21.35 20.74
C GLU A 70 -14.79 -19.88 20.85
N GLU A 71 -14.28 -19.04 19.97
CA GLU A 71 -14.56 -17.60 19.88
C GLU A 71 -14.79 -17.19 18.42
N THR A 72 -15.53 -16.09 18.23
CA THR A 72 -15.87 -15.57 16.90
C THR A 72 -15.66 -14.06 16.85
N LYS A 73 -15.07 -13.59 15.74
CA LYS A 73 -14.99 -12.17 15.37
C LYS A 73 -15.66 -11.97 14.01
N GLU A 74 -16.28 -10.81 13.83
CA GLU A 74 -16.79 -10.39 12.53
C GLU A 74 -15.72 -9.55 11.81
N ILE A 75 -15.49 -9.83 10.53
CA ILE A 75 -14.59 -9.02 9.70
C ILE A 75 -15.39 -8.44 8.54
N ILE A 76 -15.52 -7.11 8.52
CA ILE A 76 -16.04 -6.37 7.38
C ILE A 76 -14.86 -5.96 6.52
N PHE A 77 -14.97 -6.23 5.24
CA PHE A 77 -13.85 -6.11 4.34
C PHE A 77 -14.00 -5.00 3.32
N ILE A 78 -12.91 -4.27 3.10
CA ILE A 78 -12.84 -3.26 2.06
C ILE A 78 -11.65 -3.57 1.14
N ARG A 79 -11.94 -4.03 -0.07
CA ARG A 79 -10.91 -4.14 -1.11
C ARG A 79 -10.53 -2.74 -1.58
N HIS A 80 -9.25 -2.49 -1.80
CA HIS A 80 -8.83 -1.25 -2.47
C HIS A 80 -9.43 -1.10 -3.89
N GLY A 81 -9.67 0.14 -4.29
CA GLY A 81 -10.04 0.50 -5.67
C GLY A 81 -8.90 0.30 -6.66
N GLU A 82 -9.16 0.54 -7.94
CA GLU A 82 -8.14 0.42 -8.98
C GLU A 82 -6.92 1.33 -8.69
N SER A 83 -5.71 0.77 -8.77
CA SER A 83 -4.47 1.54 -8.67
C SER A 83 -3.89 1.88 -10.05
N LYS A 84 -3.03 2.90 -10.13
CA LYS A 84 -2.28 3.20 -11.36
C LYS A 84 -1.46 2.00 -11.86
N TRP A 85 -0.91 1.18 -10.97
CA TRP A 85 -0.30 -0.11 -11.32
C TRP A 85 -1.28 -1.06 -12.01
N ASN A 86 -2.49 -1.21 -11.48
CA ASN A 86 -3.51 -2.07 -12.09
C ASN A 86 -3.93 -1.55 -13.47
N LEU A 87 -4.08 -0.24 -13.61
CA LEU A 87 -4.38 0.40 -14.88
C LEU A 87 -3.33 0.02 -15.95
N VAL A 88 -2.04 0.04 -15.59
CA VAL A 88 -0.93 -0.27 -16.52
C VAL A 88 -0.87 -1.76 -16.84
N PHE A 89 -0.81 -2.63 -15.83
CA PHE A 89 -0.42 -4.04 -16.00
C PHE A 89 -1.59 -5.03 -15.96
N ASN A 90 -2.72 -4.68 -15.35
CA ASN A 90 -3.84 -5.61 -15.16
C ASN A 90 -4.96 -5.44 -16.21
N LYS A 91 -4.95 -4.38 -17.03
CA LYS A 91 -5.82 -4.23 -18.22
C LYS A 91 -5.33 -5.00 -19.46
N GLY A 92 -4.28 -5.81 -19.31
CA GLY A 92 -3.69 -6.65 -20.36
C GLY A 92 -2.60 -5.97 -21.19
N PHE A 93 -1.93 -6.76 -22.03
CA PHE A 93 -0.78 -6.33 -22.85
C PHE A 93 -1.18 -6.08 -24.32
N GLY A 94 -2.35 -5.49 -24.53
CA GLY A 94 -2.88 -5.17 -25.86
C GLY A 94 -2.16 -4.01 -26.56
N THR A 95 -2.74 -3.52 -27.66
CA THR A 95 -2.18 -2.41 -28.46
C THR A 95 -2.04 -1.10 -27.70
N ASP A 96 -2.82 -0.93 -26.64
CA ASP A 96 -2.84 0.23 -25.76
C ASP A 96 -1.77 0.17 -24.63
N PHE A 97 -1.18 -1.01 -24.38
CA PHE A 97 -0.20 -1.21 -23.32
C PHE A 97 1.04 -0.31 -23.46
N PRO A 98 1.69 -0.17 -24.64
CA PRO A 98 2.84 0.73 -24.78
C PRO A 98 2.49 2.19 -24.45
N GLY A 99 1.28 2.63 -24.79
CA GLY A 99 0.79 3.97 -24.44
C GLY A 99 0.62 4.14 -22.93
N ARG A 100 -0.03 3.18 -22.26
CA ARG A 100 -0.15 3.17 -20.79
C ARG A 100 1.20 3.18 -20.09
N LEU A 101 2.11 2.32 -20.53
CA LEU A 101 3.46 2.21 -19.95
C LEU A 101 4.25 3.51 -20.17
N GLY A 102 4.20 4.09 -21.37
CA GLY A 102 4.85 5.37 -21.66
C GLY A 102 4.33 6.51 -20.79
N HIS A 103 3.02 6.57 -20.57
CA HIS A 103 2.41 7.54 -19.66
C HIS A 103 2.86 7.35 -18.21
N ALA A 104 2.84 6.10 -17.72
CA ALA A 104 3.29 5.76 -16.37
C ALA A 104 4.77 6.09 -16.15
N LEU A 105 5.64 5.86 -17.14
CA LEU A 105 7.04 6.24 -17.08
C LEU A 105 7.24 7.75 -17.04
N LEU A 106 6.43 8.51 -17.79
CA LEU A 106 6.47 9.97 -17.77
C LEU A 106 6.01 10.52 -16.41
N GLU A 107 4.96 9.94 -15.82
CA GLU A 107 4.52 10.29 -14.47
C GLU A 107 5.59 9.97 -13.41
N GLU A 108 6.16 8.76 -13.43
CA GLU A 108 7.24 8.39 -12.51
C GLU A 108 8.45 9.33 -12.64
N ALA A 109 8.77 9.77 -13.87
CA ALA A 109 9.86 10.72 -14.10
C ALA A 109 9.57 12.10 -13.47
N LYS A 110 8.32 12.57 -13.51
CA LYS A 110 7.90 13.81 -12.84
C LYS A 110 8.01 13.69 -11.31
N GLU A 111 7.68 12.52 -10.78
CA GLU A 111 7.77 12.22 -9.36
C GLU A 111 9.18 11.81 -8.90
N SER A 112 10.20 11.83 -9.77
CA SER A 112 11.54 11.31 -9.46
C SER A 112 12.18 11.89 -8.19
N ILE A 113 11.94 13.18 -7.90
CA ILE A 113 12.46 13.90 -6.71
C ILE A 113 11.50 13.92 -5.52
N THR A 114 10.28 13.39 -5.68
CA THR A 114 9.29 13.28 -4.61
C THR A 114 9.34 11.86 -4.01
N LEU A 115 8.61 11.65 -2.92
CA LEU A 115 8.39 10.29 -2.38
C LEU A 115 7.24 9.57 -3.08
N ASP A 116 6.57 10.21 -4.04
CA ASP A 116 5.50 9.56 -4.80
C ASP A 116 6.10 8.63 -5.87
N SER A 117 5.31 7.61 -6.23
CA SER A 117 5.66 6.65 -7.27
C SER A 117 4.42 6.00 -7.86
N VAL A 118 4.44 5.83 -9.17
CA VAL A 118 3.42 5.07 -9.91
C VAL A 118 3.67 3.57 -9.79
N PHE A 119 4.93 3.15 -9.62
CA PHE A 119 5.31 1.74 -9.63
C PHE A 119 5.52 1.13 -8.23
N VAL A 120 6.07 1.90 -7.29
CA VAL A 120 6.24 1.49 -5.88
C VAL A 120 5.06 2.03 -5.09
N ASP A 121 4.38 1.16 -4.32
CA ASP A 121 3.19 1.53 -3.55
C ASP A 121 2.19 2.42 -4.31
N SER A 122 1.84 1.99 -5.52
CA SER A 122 1.04 2.78 -6.47
C SER A 122 -0.21 3.38 -5.80
N PRO A 123 -0.53 4.66 -6.07
CA PRO A 123 -1.75 5.27 -5.57
C PRO A 123 -2.95 4.72 -6.34
N LEU A 124 -4.15 5.09 -5.89
CA LEU A 124 -5.37 4.91 -6.69
C LEU A 124 -5.26 5.61 -8.05
N SER A 125 -5.89 5.03 -9.07
CA SER A 125 -6.21 5.74 -10.32
C SER A 125 -7.43 6.65 -10.10
N ASP A 126 -7.75 7.50 -11.08
CA ASP A 126 -8.98 8.29 -11.04
C ASP A 126 -10.22 7.40 -10.87
N GLU A 127 -10.26 6.27 -11.60
CA GLU A 127 -11.30 5.24 -11.47
C GLU A 127 -11.32 4.63 -10.05
N GLY A 128 -10.14 4.39 -9.45
CA GLY A 128 -10.04 3.93 -8.06
C GLY A 128 -10.56 4.93 -7.04
N CYS A 129 -10.31 6.22 -7.24
CA CYS A 129 -10.86 7.30 -6.42
C CYS A 129 -12.39 7.36 -6.55
N GLU A 130 -12.93 7.26 -7.77
CA GLU A 130 -14.38 7.19 -8.01
C GLU A 130 -15.01 5.97 -7.33
N GLN A 131 -14.36 4.80 -7.40
CA GLN A 131 -14.82 3.59 -6.70
C GLN A 131 -14.87 3.79 -5.17
N ALA A 132 -13.85 4.43 -4.60
CA ALA A 132 -13.81 4.72 -3.17
C ALA A 132 -14.87 5.77 -2.76
N GLN A 133 -15.15 6.76 -3.61
CA GLN A 133 -16.27 7.69 -3.42
C GLN A 133 -17.63 6.98 -3.55
N GLY A 134 -17.74 6.01 -4.46
CA GLY A 134 -18.90 5.14 -4.59
C GLY A 134 -19.16 4.33 -3.31
N LEU A 135 -18.10 3.81 -2.68
CA LEU A 135 -18.17 3.15 -1.37
C LEU A 135 -18.69 4.11 -0.30
N LYS A 136 -18.13 5.34 -0.22
CA LYS A 136 -18.61 6.37 0.71
C LYS A 136 -20.12 6.61 0.53
N LYS A 137 -20.56 6.79 -0.71
CA LYS A 137 -21.98 7.01 -1.01
C LYS A 137 -22.84 5.81 -0.60
N PHE A 138 -22.42 4.59 -0.93
CA PHE A 138 -23.12 3.37 -0.53
C PHE A 138 -23.29 3.26 0.99
N ILE A 139 -22.23 3.59 1.74
CA ILE A 139 -22.28 3.60 3.20
C ILE A 139 -23.28 4.66 3.66
N GLU A 140 -23.15 5.91 3.21
CA GLU A 140 -24.00 7.02 3.66
C GLU A 140 -25.48 6.88 3.28
N ASP A 141 -25.79 6.26 2.13
CA ASP A 141 -27.17 5.98 1.71
C ASP A 141 -27.82 4.83 2.51
N GLY A 142 -27.04 3.91 3.08
CA GLY A 142 -27.54 2.77 3.86
C GLY A 142 -27.85 3.12 5.32
N SER A 143 -28.97 2.65 5.87
CA SER A 143 -29.42 3.02 7.23
C SER A 143 -29.23 1.94 8.29
N GLU A 144 -29.03 0.67 7.92
CA GLU A 144 -29.05 -0.47 8.85
C GLU A 144 -27.91 -1.47 8.55
N GLY A 145 -27.65 -2.36 9.50
CA GLY A 145 -26.71 -3.48 9.35
C GLY A 145 -25.27 -3.02 9.09
N THR A 146 -24.61 -3.59 8.07
CA THR A 146 -23.22 -3.27 7.74
C THR A 146 -22.98 -1.78 7.52
N SER A 147 -23.92 -1.04 6.91
CA SER A 147 -23.77 0.40 6.70
C SER A 147 -23.80 1.19 8.01
N ALA A 148 -24.63 0.79 8.98
CA ALA A 148 -24.67 1.43 10.30
C ALA A 148 -23.36 1.22 11.08
N ILE A 149 -22.79 0.00 10.99
CA ILE A 149 -21.46 -0.30 11.53
C ILE A 149 -20.40 0.54 10.82
N LEU A 150 -20.37 0.56 9.48
CA LEU A 150 -19.39 1.34 8.70
C LEU A 150 -19.52 2.86 8.89
N LYS A 151 -20.67 3.37 9.37
CA LYS A 151 -20.85 4.76 9.81
C LYS A 151 -20.34 5.04 11.23
N GLY A 152 -20.08 4.00 12.02
CA GLY A 152 -19.78 4.11 13.45
C GLY A 152 -21.01 4.54 14.26
N MET A 153 -22.21 4.16 13.80
CA MET A 153 -23.47 4.44 14.49
C MET A 153 -23.97 3.25 15.32
N GLU A 154 -23.54 2.04 14.97
CA GLU A 154 -23.90 0.80 15.65
C GLU A 154 -22.68 -0.12 15.79
N GLY A 155 -22.67 -0.91 16.86
CA GLY A 155 -21.65 -1.92 17.12
C GLY A 155 -20.29 -1.34 17.54
N GLU A 156 -19.61 -2.08 18.42
CA GLU A 156 -18.22 -1.80 18.72
C GLU A 156 -17.36 -2.34 17.57
N SER A 157 -16.55 -1.46 16.96
CA SER A 157 -15.70 -1.84 15.83
C SER A 157 -14.41 -1.03 15.78
N VAL A 158 -13.38 -1.61 15.17
CA VAL A 158 -12.10 -0.95 14.90
C VAL A 158 -11.79 -0.96 13.41
N ILE A 159 -11.24 0.15 12.92
CA ILE A 159 -10.85 0.30 11.51
C ILE A 159 -9.36 -0.01 11.38
N VAL A 160 -9.03 -0.92 10.47
CA VAL A 160 -7.66 -1.31 10.15
C VAL A 160 -7.40 -1.26 8.65
N SER A 161 -6.15 -1.03 8.27
CA SER A 161 -5.75 -1.04 6.87
C SER A 161 -4.37 -1.62 6.68
N SER A 162 -4.16 -2.24 5.51
CA SER A 162 -2.84 -2.52 4.97
C SER A 162 -1.97 -1.26 4.94
N ASN A 163 -0.68 -1.44 5.12
CA ASN A 163 0.32 -0.39 5.00
C ASN A 163 0.56 0.08 3.55
N LEU A 164 -0.02 -0.59 2.56
CA LEU A 164 0.02 -0.16 1.17
C LEU A 164 -1.01 0.94 0.92
N ARG A 165 -0.53 2.05 0.35
CA ARG A 165 -1.25 3.30 0.15
C ARG A 165 -2.64 3.13 -0.43
N ARG A 166 -2.79 2.38 -1.53
CA ARG A 166 -4.10 2.18 -2.20
C ARG A 166 -5.21 1.64 -1.28
N ALA A 167 -4.85 0.77 -0.32
CA ALA A 167 -5.81 0.24 0.65
C ALA A 167 -6.17 1.30 1.69
N LEU A 168 -5.17 2.01 2.22
CA LEU A 168 -5.38 3.10 3.16
C LEU A 168 -6.20 4.24 2.54
N SER A 169 -5.91 4.63 1.30
CA SER A 169 -6.64 5.66 0.56
C SER A 169 -8.09 5.26 0.34
N THR A 170 -8.35 4.03 -0.12
CA THR A 170 -9.71 3.53 -0.32
C THR A 170 -10.50 3.54 0.99
N CYS A 171 -9.88 3.08 2.08
CA CYS A 171 -10.48 3.08 3.40
C CYS A 171 -10.78 4.51 3.89
N THR A 172 -9.83 5.43 3.69
CA THR A 172 -9.95 6.83 4.14
C THR A 172 -11.06 7.55 3.39
N ILE A 173 -11.10 7.44 2.06
CA ILE A 173 -12.14 8.05 1.23
C ILE A 173 -13.51 7.45 1.57
N GLY A 174 -13.60 6.12 1.63
CA GLY A 174 -14.84 5.39 1.87
C GLY A 174 -15.44 5.68 3.25
N LEU A 175 -14.61 5.76 4.29
CA LEU A 175 -15.05 5.97 5.68
C LEU A 175 -14.90 7.41 6.15
N TRP A 176 -14.72 8.37 5.23
CA TRP A 176 -14.38 9.74 5.57
C TRP A 176 -15.36 10.38 6.56
N GLU A 177 -16.67 10.21 6.35
CA GLU A 177 -17.70 10.76 7.24
C GLU A 177 -17.66 10.12 8.63
N ARG A 178 -17.38 8.81 8.72
CA ARG A 178 -17.18 8.12 10.00
C ARG A 178 -15.98 8.72 10.73
N LEU A 179 -14.83 8.85 10.07
CA LEU A 179 -13.62 9.42 10.68
C LEU A 179 -13.87 10.86 11.19
N GLN A 180 -14.62 11.67 10.46
CA GLN A 180 -15.01 13.01 10.92
C GLN A 180 -15.98 12.97 12.11
N ARG A 181 -16.89 12.00 12.13
CA ARG A 181 -17.92 11.87 13.17
C ARG A 181 -17.36 11.34 14.49
N THR A 182 -16.58 10.27 14.42
CA THR A 182 -16.11 9.52 15.61
C THR A 182 -14.75 9.98 16.09
N GLN A 183 -13.95 10.64 15.23
CA GLN A 183 -12.55 11.00 15.49
C GLN A 183 -11.66 9.78 15.84
N GLU A 184 -12.10 8.58 15.51
CA GLU A 184 -11.28 7.38 15.63
C GLU A 184 -10.16 7.37 14.57
N LYS A 185 -9.23 6.41 14.71
CA LYS A 185 -8.11 6.27 13.80
C LYS A 185 -8.17 4.97 13.03
N ILE A 186 -7.68 5.00 11.79
CA ILE A 186 -7.35 3.79 11.04
C ILE A 186 -6.02 3.26 11.58
N HIS A 187 -6.02 2.03 12.07
CA HIS A 187 -4.80 1.34 12.48
C HIS A 187 -4.12 0.73 11.26
N ILE A 188 -2.89 1.16 10.98
CA ILE A 188 -2.10 0.64 9.88
C ILE A 188 -1.37 -0.60 10.36
N LEU A 189 -1.64 -1.76 9.75
CA LEU A 189 -1.08 -3.05 10.12
C LEU A 189 -0.23 -3.61 8.97
N SER A 190 1.07 -3.83 9.21
CA SER A 190 1.94 -4.49 8.23
C SER A 190 1.51 -5.94 7.94
N CYS A 191 0.85 -6.60 8.88
CA CYS A 191 0.31 -7.95 8.68
C CYS A 191 -0.82 -8.01 7.66
N LEU A 192 -1.38 -6.87 7.21
CA LEU A 192 -2.36 -6.80 6.11
C LEU A 192 -1.72 -6.53 4.74
N GLN A 193 -0.38 -6.41 4.66
CA GLN A 193 0.34 -6.20 3.41
C GLN A 193 0.11 -7.37 2.43
N GLU A 194 -0.21 -7.03 1.17
CA GLU A 194 -0.63 -7.99 0.13
C GLU A 194 0.30 -9.20 -0.01
N VAL A 195 -0.28 -10.32 -0.42
CA VAL A 195 0.44 -11.54 -0.78
C VAL A 195 0.90 -11.49 -2.24
N THR A 196 2.03 -10.82 -2.46
CA THR A 196 2.56 -10.53 -3.80
C THR A 196 4.08 -10.37 -3.80
N PHE A 197 4.71 -10.67 -4.92
CA PHE A 197 6.12 -10.42 -5.17
C PHE A 197 6.35 -9.20 -6.08
N ASN A 198 5.27 -8.53 -6.52
CA ASN A 198 5.37 -7.37 -7.39
C ASN A 198 5.91 -6.14 -6.65
N ILE A 199 6.49 -5.21 -7.42
CA ILE A 199 7.07 -3.96 -6.90
C ILE A 199 6.02 -3.06 -6.24
N ASP A 200 4.78 -3.04 -6.74
CA ASP A 200 3.66 -2.30 -6.13
C ASP A 200 3.20 -2.87 -4.78
N GLY A 201 3.75 -4.02 -4.40
CA GLY A 201 3.58 -4.63 -3.09
C GLY A 201 4.59 -4.14 -2.04
N VAL A 202 5.50 -3.23 -2.39
CA VAL A 202 6.45 -2.59 -1.46
C VAL A 202 5.85 -1.26 -1.00
N ALA A 203 5.82 -1.03 0.32
CA ALA A 203 5.26 0.17 0.93
C ALA A 203 6.22 1.36 0.80
N LEU A 204 5.67 2.55 0.50
CA LEU A 204 6.46 3.79 0.53
C LEU A 204 6.72 4.25 1.97
N ALA A 205 5.75 4.02 2.85
CA ALA A 205 5.82 4.41 4.26
C ALA A 205 6.97 3.67 4.98
N LYS A 206 7.78 4.44 5.72
CA LYS A 206 8.75 3.87 6.65
C LYS A 206 8.04 3.17 7.82
N PRO A 207 8.74 2.28 8.55
CA PRO A 207 8.24 1.74 9.82
C PRO A 207 7.78 2.86 10.76
N HIS A 208 6.64 2.64 11.39
CA HIS A 208 5.87 3.56 12.22
C HIS A 208 5.46 4.87 11.54
N GLY A 209 5.58 4.95 10.22
CA GLY A 209 5.18 6.08 9.39
C GLY A 209 3.82 5.90 8.73
N TYR A 210 3.38 6.94 8.04
CA TYR A 210 2.13 6.97 7.28
C TYR A 210 2.43 6.98 5.78
N PRO A 211 1.69 6.22 4.95
CA PRO A 211 1.70 6.42 3.51
C PRO A 211 1.29 7.85 3.17
N GLU A 212 2.03 8.49 2.26
CA GLU A 212 1.68 9.82 1.77
C GLU A 212 0.65 9.68 0.64
N LEU A 213 -0.56 10.18 0.86
CA LEU A 213 -1.63 10.14 -0.12
C LEU A 213 -1.30 11.07 -1.29
N ALA A 214 -1.58 10.60 -2.51
CA ALA A 214 -1.46 11.37 -3.73
C ALA A 214 -2.49 12.51 -3.77
N HIS A 215 -2.27 13.51 -4.63
CA HIS A 215 -3.14 14.68 -4.70
C HIS A 215 -4.58 14.30 -5.08
N GLU A 216 -4.73 13.37 -6.02
CA GLU A 216 -6.02 12.86 -6.49
C GLU A 216 -6.77 12.11 -5.39
N GLU A 217 -6.05 11.36 -4.54
CA GLU A 217 -6.62 10.64 -3.40
C GLU A 217 -7.14 11.60 -2.35
N LEU A 218 -6.38 12.66 -2.03
CA LEU A 218 -6.79 13.72 -1.09
C LEU A 218 -8.02 14.49 -1.60
N HIS A 219 -8.04 14.80 -2.90
CA HIS A 219 -9.19 15.43 -3.54
C HIS A 219 -10.45 14.55 -3.44
N GLY A 220 -10.27 13.22 -3.42
CA GLY A 220 -11.33 12.23 -3.23
C GLY A 220 -12.21 12.49 -1.99
N PHE A 221 -11.69 13.16 -0.97
CA PHE A 221 -12.40 13.53 0.25
C PHE A 221 -12.25 15.01 0.64
N GLY A 222 -11.94 15.88 -0.34
CA GLY A 222 -11.94 17.33 -0.17
C GLY A 222 -10.75 17.89 0.63
N MET A 223 -9.61 17.19 0.64
CA MET A 223 -8.39 17.59 1.33
C MET A 223 -7.25 17.90 0.35
N THR A 224 -6.19 18.53 0.85
CA THR A 224 -4.94 18.84 0.15
C THR A 224 -3.75 18.48 1.04
N LYS A 225 -2.53 18.48 0.49
CA LYS A 225 -1.32 18.14 1.27
C LYS A 225 -1.07 19.13 2.42
N GLU A 226 -1.55 20.36 2.28
CA GLU A 226 -1.37 21.42 3.28
C GLU A 226 -2.28 21.21 4.50
N ASN A 227 -3.54 20.82 4.26
CA ASN A 227 -4.56 20.71 5.31
C ASN A 227 -4.74 19.29 5.88
N PHE A 228 -4.28 18.26 5.16
CA PHE A 228 -4.31 16.89 5.65
C PHE A 228 -3.17 16.64 6.63
N LYS A 229 -3.51 16.09 7.80
CA LYS A 229 -2.59 15.72 8.87
C LYS A 229 -2.76 14.24 9.19
N PRO A 230 -1.97 13.34 8.58
CA PRO A 230 -2.13 11.89 8.72
C PRO A 230 -2.23 11.41 10.18
N GLU A 231 -1.46 12.01 11.08
CA GLU A 231 -1.42 11.69 12.52
C GLU A 231 -2.76 11.88 13.24
N ARG A 232 -3.66 12.70 12.69
CA ARG A 232 -5.02 12.88 13.21
C ARG A 232 -5.89 11.66 12.92
N TYR A 233 -5.70 11.03 11.77
CA TYR A 233 -6.59 9.99 11.24
C TYR A 233 -6.00 8.59 11.31
N TYR A 234 -4.69 8.46 11.48
CA TYR A 234 -3.99 7.19 11.38
C TYR A 234 -3.22 6.87 12.66
N ASN A 235 -3.19 5.58 12.99
CA ASN A 235 -2.31 5.01 13.99
C ASN A 235 -1.33 4.06 13.27
N ALA A 236 -0.06 4.45 13.21
CA ALA A 236 1.00 3.68 12.56
C ALA A 236 1.83 2.81 13.52
N GLN A 237 1.42 2.64 14.79
CA GLN A 237 2.24 1.91 15.77
C GLN A 237 2.57 0.48 15.31
N ALA A 238 1.64 -0.22 14.68
CA ALA A 238 1.81 -1.57 14.15
C ALA A 238 2.18 -1.62 12.65
N ASN A 239 2.61 -0.48 12.08
CA ASN A 239 3.20 -0.44 10.75
C ASN A 239 4.70 -0.72 10.88
N GLU A 240 5.10 -1.98 10.78
CA GLU A 240 6.51 -2.40 10.81
C GLU A 240 7.24 -2.19 9.46
N GLY A 241 6.57 -1.58 8.48
CA GLY A 241 7.08 -1.43 7.12
C GLY A 241 6.94 -2.70 6.28
N ASP A 242 7.87 -2.88 5.34
CA ASP A 242 7.81 -3.97 4.35
C ASP A 242 8.13 -5.35 4.92
N LYS A 243 7.34 -6.33 4.48
CA LYS A 243 7.60 -7.75 4.69
C LYS A 243 9.01 -8.18 4.22
N PRO A 244 9.70 -9.06 4.97
CA PRO A 244 10.97 -9.65 4.54
C PRO A 244 10.83 -10.50 3.26
N VAL A 245 11.87 -10.54 2.42
CA VAL A 245 11.89 -11.32 1.15
C VAL A 245 11.69 -12.82 1.37
N ASN A 246 12.20 -13.34 2.48
CA ASN A 246 12.11 -14.75 2.85
C ASN A 246 10.87 -15.11 3.69
N SER A 247 9.97 -14.16 3.93
CA SER A 247 8.72 -14.41 4.66
C SER A 247 7.67 -15.11 3.80
N HIS A 248 6.66 -15.68 4.45
CA HIS A 248 5.51 -16.31 3.79
C HIS A 248 4.24 -15.52 4.10
N GLY A 249 3.34 -15.41 3.12
CA GLY A 249 2.06 -14.71 3.28
C GLY A 249 1.21 -15.27 4.42
N ILE A 250 1.28 -16.58 4.66
CA ILE A 250 0.56 -17.24 5.75
C ILE A 250 0.95 -16.75 7.15
N ASP A 251 2.21 -16.32 7.34
CA ASP A 251 2.68 -15.84 8.65
C ASP A 251 1.93 -14.55 9.00
N ARG A 252 1.77 -13.64 8.03
CA ARG A 252 1.01 -12.39 8.18
C ARG A 252 -0.49 -12.62 8.36
N ILE A 253 -1.05 -13.62 7.70
CA ILE A 253 -2.46 -14.01 7.88
C ILE A 253 -2.71 -14.50 9.30
N LYS A 254 -1.81 -15.34 9.84
CA LYS A 254 -1.88 -15.82 11.23
C LYS A 254 -1.70 -14.69 12.23
N GLU A 255 -0.77 -13.79 11.96
CA GLU A 255 -0.55 -12.59 12.77
C GLU A 255 -1.79 -11.70 12.81
N PHE A 256 -2.44 -11.45 11.66
CA PHE A 256 -3.68 -10.69 11.63
C PHE A 256 -4.82 -11.40 12.37
N ALA A 257 -4.97 -12.72 12.21
CA ALA A 257 -5.96 -13.48 12.95
C ALA A 257 -5.72 -13.38 14.47
N ALA A 258 -4.49 -13.58 14.94
CA ALA A 258 -4.13 -13.41 16.34
C ALA A 258 -4.43 -11.99 16.84
N TRP A 259 -4.03 -10.97 16.07
CA TRP A 259 -4.33 -9.58 16.37
C TRP A 259 -5.84 -9.32 16.54
N CYS A 260 -6.69 -9.88 15.67
CA CYS A 260 -8.14 -9.75 15.78
C CYS A 260 -8.70 -10.32 17.08
N PHE A 261 -8.16 -11.44 17.58
CA PHE A 261 -8.61 -12.06 18.83
C PHE A 261 -8.01 -11.40 20.09
N GLU A 262 -6.94 -10.61 19.96
CA GLU A 262 -6.43 -9.75 21.03
C GLU A 262 -7.25 -8.46 21.22
N ARG A 263 -8.15 -8.15 20.28
CA ARG A 263 -9.03 -6.98 20.35
C ARG A 263 -10.26 -7.27 21.20
N ASP A 264 -10.72 -6.26 21.94
CA ASP A 264 -12.02 -6.30 22.61
C ASP A 264 -13.15 -6.15 21.58
N GLU A 265 -12.95 -5.34 20.53
CA GLU A 265 -13.98 -5.04 19.53
C GLU A 265 -14.43 -6.32 18.80
N PRO A 266 -15.74 -6.60 18.73
CA PRO A 266 -16.27 -7.80 18.08
C PRO A 266 -16.17 -7.71 16.55
N THR A 267 -16.19 -6.51 15.97
CA THR A 267 -16.16 -6.30 14.51
C THR A 267 -14.90 -5.55 14.09
N ILE A 268 -14.17 -6.11 13.12
CA ILE A 268 -12.97 -5.53 12.53
C ILE A 268 -13.27 -5.08 11.11
N ILE A 269 -13.05 -3.80 10.79
CA ILE A 269 -13.22 -3.26 9.43
C ILE A 269 -11.85 -3.21 8.78
N ALA A 270 -11.55 -4.16 7.91
CA ALA A 270 -10.22 -4.36 7.33
C ALA A 270 -10.15 -3.98 5.85
N ALA A 271 -9.33 -2.96 5.55
CA ALA A 271 -9.02 -2.57 4.19
C ALA A 271 -7.73 -3.23 3.67
N GLY A 272 -7.78 -3.87 2.49
CA GLY A 272 -6.62 -4.64 2.00
C GLY A 272 -6.72 -5.29 0.62
N HIS A 273 -6.05 -6.45 0.52
CA HIS A 273 -5.52 -7.17 -0.65
C HIS A 273 -6.36 -8.29 -1.28
N SER A 274 -6.72 -8.28 -2.57
CA SER A 274 -7.46 -9.41 -3.16
C SER A 274 -6.80 -10.78 -2.96
N LEU A 275 -5.47 -10.88 -3.09
CA LEU A 275 -4.80 -12.17 -2.87
C LEU A 275 -4.69 -12.52 -1.40
N TYR A 276 -4.33 -11.55 -0.56
CA TYR A 276 -4.30 -11.68 0.90
C TYR A 276 -5.60 -12.31 1.39
N PHE A 277 -6.69 -11.71 0.97
CA PHE A 277 -8.02 -12.07 1.36
C PHE A 277 -8.50 -13.40 0.78
N ARG A 278 -8.08 -13.73 -0.44
CA ARG A 278 -8.28 -15.05 -1.03
C ARG A 278 -7.55 -16.16 -0.26
N TYR A 279 -6.44 -15.84 0.41
CA TYR A 279 -5.72 -16.81 1.25
C TYR A 279 -6.21 -16.83 2.70
N PHE A 280 -6.87 -15.76 3.15
CA PHE A 280 -7.44 -15.66 4.49
C PHE A 280 -8.70 -16.52 4.64
N PHE A 281 -9.56 -16.58 3.61
CA PHE A 281 -10.79 -17.37 3.55
C PHE A 281 -10.66 -18.59 2.64
#